data_AF-A0A453L3W9-F1
#
_entry.id   AF-A0A453L3W9-F1
#
_cell.length_a   1.000
_cell.length_b   1.000
_cell.length_c   1.000
_cell.angle_alpha   90.00
_cell.angle_beta   90.00
_cell.angle_gamma   90.00
#
_symmetry.space_group_name_H-M   'P 1'
#
loop_
_entity.id
_entity.type
_entity.pdbx_description
1 polymer ?
#
loop_
_entity_poly.entity_id
_entity_poly.type
_entity_poly.pdbx_seq_one_letter_code
_entity_poly.pdbx_strand_id
1 'polypeptide(L)' 'RTFLSHHITVFRLTCPYTSQQNGRAERVLRTLNDCVRTLLFHANVPPRFWPDALATASLLLNLRPRRP' A
#
# COMPACT_ATOMS: atom_id res chain seq x y z
N ARG A 1 -13.25 17.24 -4.02
CA ARG A 1 -12.72 17.57 -5.38
C ARG A 1 -11.91 18.87 -5.37
N THR A 2 -12.39 19.93 -4.71
CA THR A 2 -11.71 21.23 -4.57
C THR A 2 -10.31 21.14 -3.98
N PHE A 3 -10.08 20.26 -2.99
CA PHE A 3 -8.75 20.04 -2.40
C PHE A 3 -7.71 19.54 -3.42
N LEU A 4 -8.04 18.52 -4.22
CA LEU A 4 -7.11 17.94 -5.20
C LEU A 4 -6.83 18.90 -6.37
N SER A 5 -7.85 19.63 -6.83
CA SER A 5 -7.66 20.65 -7.88
C SER A 5 -6.79 21.82 -7.40
N HIS A 6 -6.88 22.20 -6.12
CA HIS A 6 -6.00 23.23 -5.53
C HIS A 6 -4.52 22.82 -5.56
N HIS A 7 -4.25 21.52 -5.41
CA HIS A 7 -2.91 20.95 -5.52
C HIS A 7 -2.56 20.46 -6.93
N ILE A 8 -3.30 20.88 -7.97
CA ILE A 8 -3.06 20.54 -9.38
C ILE A 8 -3.00 19.01 -9.59
N THR A 9 -3.78 18.25 -8.80
CA THR A 9 -3.90 16.79 -8.96
C THR A 9 -5.24 16.43 -9.57
N VAL A 10 -5.20 15.66 -10.66
CA VAL A 10 -6.40 15.21 -11.37
C VAL A 10 -6.94 13.95 -10.72
N PHE A 11 -8.16 14.04 -10.17
CA PHE A 11 -8.86 12.89 -9.62
C PHE A 11 -9.69 12.20 -10.71
N ARG A 12 -9.31 10.96 -11.05
CA ARG A 12 -10.04 10.11 -11.99
C ARG A 12 -10.57 8.88 -11.27
N LEU A 13 -11.88 8.66 -11.38
CA LEU A 13 -12.52 7.42 -10.92
C LEU A 13 -12.38 6.35 -12.00
N THR A 14 -12.28 5.09 -11.57
CA THR A 14 -12.35 3.94 -12.48
C THR A 14 -13.78 3.77 -13.00
N CYS A 15 -13.93 3.24 -14.21
CA CYS A 15 -15.26 2.91 -14.72
C CYS A 15 -15.91 1.80 -13.87
N PRO A 16 -17.25 1.76 -13.75
CA PRO A 16 -17.93 0.61 -13.16
C PRO A 16 -17.49 -0.68 -13.86
N TYR A 17 -17.31 -1.76 -13.09
CA TYR A 17 -16.91 -3.08 -13.58
C TYR A 17 -15.50 -3.16 -14.21
N THR A 18 -14.67 -2.12 -14.13
CA THR A 18 -13.26 -2.14 -14.58
C THR A 18 -12.28 -2.05 -13.41
N SER A 19 -12.42 -2.93 -12.41
CA SER A 19 -11.54 -2.97 -11.22
C SER A 19 -10.07 -3.19 -11.58
N GLN A 20 -9.79 -3.82 -12.72
CA GLN A 20 -8.44 -4.07 -13.24
C GLN A 20 -7.64 -2.76 -13.44
N GLN A 21 -8.31 -1.61 -13.66
CA GLN A 21 -7.67 -0.30 -13.73
C GLN A 21 -6.94 0.06 -12.42
N ASN A 22 -7.37 -0.49 -11.28
CA ASN A 22 -6.78 -0.28 -9.96
C ASN A 22 -5.80 -1.41 -9.55
N GLY A 23 -5.58 -2.41 -10.41
CA GLY A 23 -4.88 -3.63 -10.05
C GLY A 23 -3.45 -3.43 -9.55
N ARG A 24 -2.76 -2.35 -9.97
CA ARG A 24 -1.43 -2.01 -9.42
C ARG A 24 -1.51 -1.58 -7.96
N ALA A 25 -2.46 -0.70 -7.61
CA ALA A 25 -2.63 -0.26 -6.23
C ALA A 25 -3.06 -1.43 -5.33
N GLU A 26 -3.99 -2.26 -5.81
CA GLU A 26 -4.47 -3.44 -5.09
C GLU A 26 -3.33 -4.44 -4.82
N ARG A 27 -2.48 -4.72 -5.81
CA ARG A 27 -1.31 -5.59 -5.62
C ARG A 27 -0.36 -5.04 -4.58
N VAL A 28 -0.04 -3.74 -4.64
CA VAL A 28 0.87 -3.10 -3.67
C VAL A 28 0.27 -3.14 -2.25
N LEU A 29 -1.02 -2.84 -2.10
CA LEU A 29 -1.70 -2.91 -0.81
C LEU A 29 -1.71 -4.33 -0.23
N ARG A 30 -1.94 -5.35 -1.07
CA ARG A 30 -1.86 -6.75 -0.65
C ARG A 30 -0.46 -7.11 -0.18
N THR A 31 0.57 -6.78 -0.96
CA THR A 31 1.96 -7.04 -0.58
C THR A 31 2.35 -6.34 0.73
N LEU A 32 1.94 -5.09 0.94
CA LEU A 32 2.20 -4.38 2.20
C LEU A 32 1.52 -5.07 3.37
N ASN A 33 0.24 -5.40 3.26
CA ASN A 33 -0.51 -6.06 4.32
C ASN A 33 0.06 -7.45 4.66
N ASP A 34 0.49 -8.21 3.66
CA ASP A 34 1.14 -9.50 3.87
C ASP A 34 2.47 -9.32 4.61
N CYS A 35 3.30 -8.35 4.22
CA CYS A 35 4.53 -8.01 4.94
C CYS A 35 4.28 -7.56 6.38
N VAL A 36 3.24 -6.76 6.64
CA VAL A 36 2.90 -6.34 8.01
C VAL A 36 2.57 -7.55 8.88
N ARG A 37 1.72 -8.46 8.37
CA ARG A 37 1.35 -9.68 9.11
C ARG A 37 2.54 -10.58 9.37
N THR A 38 3.42 -10.77 8.38
CA THR A 38 4.62 -11.60 8.56
C THR A 38 5.57 -10.97 9.57
N LEU A 39 5.80 -9.65 9.53
CA LEU A 39 6.66 -8.97 10.51
C LEU A 39 6.13 -9.11 11.94
N LEU A 40 4.82 -8.87 12.16
CA LEU A 40 4.21 -8.99 13.48
C LEU A 40 4.29 -10.43 14.01
N PHE A 41 4.01 -11.41 13.15
CA PHE A 41 4.10 -12.83 13.49
C PHE A 41 5.54 -13.27 13.80
N HIS A 42 6.50 -12.89 12.96
CA HIS A 42 7.92 -13.24 13.13
C HIS A 42 8.53 -12.61 14.38
N ALA A 43 8.18 -11.36 14.69
CA ALA A 43 8.66 -10.67 15.89
C ALA A 43 7.87 -11.07 17.15
N ASN A 44 6.82 -11.88 17.04
CA ASN A 44 5.93 -12.28 18.12
C ASN A 44 5.36 -11.07 18.91
N VAL A 45 4.98 -10.02 18.18
CA VAL A 45 4.45 -8.78 18.77
C VAL A 45 2.93 -8.65 18.59
N PRO A 46 2.22 -8.04 19.54
CA PRO A 46 0.78 -7.81 19.41
C PRO A 46 0.42 -6.96 18.18
N PRO A 47 -0.78 -7.14 17.59
CA PRO A 47 -1.23 -6.37 16.43
C PRO A 47 -1.30 -4.85 16.63
N ARG A 48 -1.30 -4.35 17.87
CA ARG A 48 -1.27 -2.91 18.17
C ARG A 48 -0.02 -2.21 17.59
N PHE A 49 1.05 -2.97 17.34
CA PHE A 49 2.28 -2.48 16.72
C PHE A 49 2.23 -2.49 15.19
N TRP A 50 1.05 -2.68 14.59
CA TRP A 50 0.89 -2.62 13.13
C TRP A 50 1.40 -1.31 12.48
N PRO A 51 1.38 -0.12 13.12
CA PRO A 51 1.94 1.09 12.49
C PRO A 51 3.45 0.98 12.28
N ASP A 52 4.18 0.47 13.28
CA ASP A 52 5.63 0.26 13.21
C ASP A 52 5.99 -0.83 12.20
N ALA A 53 5.21 -1.92 12.18
CA ALA A 53 5.35 -2.97 11.19
C ALA A 53 5.05 -2.46 9.76
N LEU A 54 4.08 -1.55 9.59
CA LEU A 54 3.77 -0.94 8.30
C LEU A 54 4.88 0.00 7.83
N ALA A 55 5.42 0.83 8.72
CA ALA A 55 6.58 1.67 8.42
C ALA A 55 7.76 0.81 7.92
N THR A 56 8.07 -0.27 8.64
CA THR A 56 9.11 -1.23 8.25
C THR A 56 8.81 -1.91 6.92
N ALA A 57 7.59 -2.42 6.72
CA ALA A 57 7.17 -3.06 5.47
C ALA A 57 7.30 -2.11 4.26
N SER A 58 6.90 -0.86 4.41
CA SER A 58 7.00 0.16 3.36
C SER A 58 8.45 0.46 2.98
N LEU A 59 9.34 0.60 3.97
CA LEU A 59 10.77 0.79 3.75
C LEU A 59 11.35 -0.40 2.96
N LEU A 60 11.09 -1.63 3.43
CA LEU A 60 11.58 -2.85 2.77
C LEU A 60 11.07 -2.97 1.33
N LEU A 61 9.80 -2.62 1.07
CA LEU A 61 9.21 -2.69 -0.28
C LEU A 61 9.77 -1.63 -1.25
N ASN A 62 10.30 -0.52 -0.72
CA ASN A 62 10.95 0.53 -1.51
C ASN A 62 12.44 0.25 -1.73
N LEU A 63 13.10 -0.48 -0.84
CA LEU A 63 14.49 -0.91 -0.99
C LEU A 63 14.67 -2.10 -1.94
N ARG A 64 13.66 -2.98 -2.03
CA ARG A 64 13.73 -4.15 -2.90
C ARG A 64 13.78 -3.72 -4.37
N PRO A 65 14.77 -4.18 -5.15
CA PRO A 65 14.79 -3.90 -6.58
C PRO A 65 13.55 -4.53 -7.22
N ARG A 66 12.78 -3.69 -7.92
CA ARG A 66 11.67 -4.16 -8.75
C ARG A 66 12.22 -4.40 -10.14
N ARG A 67 11.82 -5.50 -10.77
CA ARG A 67 12.11 -5.71 -12.19
C ARG A 67 11.54 -4.52 -12.98
N PRO A 68 12.32 -3.91 -13.89
CA PRO A 68 11.79 -2.87 -14.77
C PRO A 68 10.65 -3.42 -15.65
#